data_AF-A0A962RYU6-F1
#
_entry.id   AF-A0A962RYU6-F1
#
_cell.length_a   1.000
_cell.length_b   1.000
_cell.length_c   1.000
_cell.angle_alpha   90.00
_cell.angle_beta   90.00
_cell.angle_gamma   90.00
#
_symmetry.space_group_name_H-M   'P 1'
#
loop_
_entity.id
_entity.type
_entity.pdbx_description
1 polymer ?
#
loop_
_entity_poly.entity_id
_entity_poly.type
_entity_poly.pdbx_seq_one_letter_code
_entity_poly.pdbx_strand_id
1 'polypeptide(L)'
;MNVRTWWAAILSGVLLWSAATGAIRAEDLRVYSGGAVKSGLSEAVKLFGEREGIGVAVEFIPMGPLMKRLEDGEVPDVVVLAQGRMETALEKRWIVPDTVVDVGRVAMGVAVHKDAPTPDISTPEAFRDLLLQAGSVVYIDPSIGTSGRHFAKVLERLGIAEEVNAKAVLGTGGYVVAPVGRGEVEVGIHQITEILPVEGVKMVGPLPPPLGRETLYRGAVMVASARQEMSRRFLAYLRSVEVRAMFKARGFIEE
;
A
#
# COMPACT_ATOMS: atom_id res chain seq x y z
N MET A 1 53.47 -20.81 58.55
CA MET A 1 54.22 -20.40 57.34
C MET A 1 53.48 -20.93 56.12
N ASN A 2 53.30 -20.07 55.12
CA ASN A 2 52.71 -20.30 53.79
C ASN A 2 51.18 -20.20 53.64
N VAL A 3 50.80 -18.92 53.51
CA VAL A 3 49.66 -18.36 52.80
C VAL A 3 49.55 -18.92 51.37
N ARG A 4 48.35 -19.33 50.95
CA ARG A 4 47.96 -19.35 49.53
C ARG A 4 46.46 -19.11 49.38
N THR A 5 46.17 -17.90 48.94
CA THR A 5 44.88 -17.30 48.57
C THR A 5 44.15 -18.08 47.48
N TRP A 6 42.84 -18.28 47.64
CA TRP A 6 41.92 -18.62 46.55
C TRP A 6 40.85 -17.53 46.46
N TRP A 7 40.93 -16.69 45.43
CA TRP A 7 39.83 -15.84 44.98
C TRP A 7 39.07 -16.63 43.92
N ALA A 8 37.85 -17.08 44.23
CA ALA A 8 36.93 -17.61 43.23
C ALA A 8 36.21 -16.42 42.57
N ALA A 9 36.52 -16.18 41.30
CA ALA A 9 35.86 -15.19 40.47
C ALA A 9 34.42 -15.65 40.15
N ILE A 10 33.45 -14.80 40.45
CA ILE A 10 32.06 -14.96 40.02
C ILE A 10 31.98 -14.52 38.55
N LEU A 11 31.77 -15.46 37.64
CA LEU A 11 31.48 -15.20 36.22
C LEU A 11 30.01 -14.81 36.09
N SER A 12 29.75 -13.51 36.00
CA SER A 12 28.45 -12.95 35.62
C SER A 12 28.24 -13.15 34.12
N GLY A 13 27.52 -14.19 33.73
CA GLY A 13 27.08 -14.41 32.35
C GLY A 13 25.98 -13.42 31.98
N VAL A 14 26.31 -12.34 31.28
CA VAL A 14 25.33 -11.49 30.60
C VAL A 14 24.96 -12.18 29.29
N LEU A 15 23.82 -12.87 29.28
CA LEU A 15 23.17 -13.35 28.06
C LEU A 15 22.58 -12.14 27.32
N LEU A 16 23.34 -11.59 26.38
CA LEU A 16 22.84 -10.65 25.38
C LEU A 16 21.90 -11.40 24.43
N TRP A 17 20.60 -11.26 24.68
CA TRP A 17 19.57 -11.67 23.74
C TRP A 17 19.55 -10.66 22.59
N SER A 18 20.34 -10.94 21.55
CA SER A 18 20.25 -10.20 20.30
C SER A 18 18.92 -10.56 19.65
N ALA A 19 17.94 -9.67 19.77
CA ALA A 19 16.81 -9.65 18.86
C ALA A 19 17.37 -9.37 17.46
N ALA A 20 17.33 -10.37 16.58
CA ALA A 20 17.69 -10.22 15.18
C ALA A 20 16.65 -9.32 14.50
N THR A 21 16.82 -8.00 14.61
CA THR A 21 16.23 -7.07 13.65
C THR A 21 16.92 -7.32 12.32
N GLY A 22 16.19 -7.84 11.34
CA GLY A 22 16.73 -8.10 10.01
C GLY A 22 17.30 -6.81 9.42
N ALA A 23 18.63 -6.68 9.42
CA ALA A 23 19.31 -5.61 8.72
C ALA A 23 19.14 -5.83 7.22
N ILE A 24 18.79 -4.77 6.48
CA ILE A 24 18.77 -4.78 5.03
C ILE A 24 20.20 -5.09 4.57
N ARG A 25 20.41 -6.26 3.97
CA ARG A 25 21.74 -6.66 3.50
C ARG A 25 22.01 -6.02 2.15
N ALA A 26 23.28 -5.82 1.83
CA ALA A 26 23.69 -5.29 0.53
C ALA A 26 23.14 -6.14 -0.62
N GLU A 27 22.84 -7.44 -0.40
CA GLU A 27 22.20 -8.36 -1.33
C GLU A 27 20.67 -8.19 -1.54
N ASP A 28 19.98 -7.38 -0.74
CA ASP A 28 18.52 -7.32 -0.79
C ASP A 28 18.02 -6.58 -2.04
N LEU A 29 16.94 -7.10 -2.62
CA LEU A 29 16.22 -6.42 -3.70
C LEU A 29 15.35 -5.29 -3.11
N ARG A 30 15.59 -4.04 -3.52
CA ARG A 30 14.87 -2.87 -3.02
C ARG A 30 13.66 -2.54 -3.91
N VAL A 31 12.48 -2.45 -3.33
CA VAL A 31 11.23 -2.20 -4.06
C VAL A 31 10.50 -1.01 -3.47
N TYR A 32 10.19 0.01 -4.28
CA TYR A 32 9.28 1.08 -3.88
C TYR A 32 7.90 0.83 -4.50
N SER A 33 6.87 0.95 -3.70
CA SER A 33 5.52 0.54 -4.10
C SER A 33 4.45 1.48 -3.60
N GLY A 34 3.43 1.72 -4.43
CA GLY A 34 2.20 2.38 -3.98
C GLY A 34 1.47 1.54 -2.92
N GLY A 35 0.93 2.19 -1.88
CA GLY A 35 0.24 1.50 -0.76
C GLY A 35 -0.89 0.56 -1.18
N ALA A 36 -1.59 0.90 -2.25
CA ALA A 36 -2.63 0.12 -2.90
C ALA A 36 -2.34 -1.37 -3.11
N VAL A 37 -1.09 -1.71 -3.44
CA VAL A 37 -0.76 -3.09 -3.77
C VAL A 37 -0.24 -3.88 -2.57
N LYS A 38 -0.18 -3.25 -1.39
CA LYS A 38 0.48 -3.79 -0.19
C LYS A 38 -0.01 -5.18 0.21
N SER A 39 -1.32 -5.39 0.22
CA SER A 39 -1.91 -6.65 0.68
C SER A 39 -1.50 -7.85 -0.19
N GLY A 40 -1.43 -7.68 -1.51
CA GLY A 40 -0.94 -8.72 -2.43
C GLY A 40 0.59 -8.81 -2.44
N LEU A 41 1.27 -7.66 -2.51
CA LEU A 41 2.71 -7.60 -2.71
C LEU A 41 3.49 -8.12 -1.49
N SER A 42 3.03 -7.86 -0.26
CA SER A 42 3.75 -8.26 0.96
C SER A 42 3.94 -9.78 1.06
N GLU A 43 2.92 -10.55 0.67
CA GLU A 43 2.98 -12.00 0.71
C GLU A 43 3.83 -12.57 -0.43
N ALA A 44 3.65 -12.05 -1.65
CA ALA A 44 4.46 -12.44 -2.82
C ALA A 44 5.96 -12.18 -2.60
N VAL A 45 6.31 -11.04 -2.00
CA VAL A 45 7.68 -10.65 -1.67
C VAL A 45 8.34 -11.65 -0.73
N LYS A 46 7.62 -12.08 0.32
CA LYS A 46 8.12 -13.08 1.26
C LYS A 46 8.42 -14.40 0.55
N LEU A 47 7.47 -14.92 -0.22
CA LEU A 47 7.61 -16.20 -0.93
C LEU A 47 8.71 -16.15 -1.99
N PHE A 48 8.84 -15.03 -2.70
CA PHE A 48 9.92 -14.83 -3.67
C PHE A 48 11.30 -14.85 -2.99
N GLY A 49 11.44 -14.13 -1.87
CA GLY A 49 12.69 -14.09 -1.11
C GLY A 49 13.12 -15.47 -0.59
N GLU A 50 12.16 -16.24 -0.06
CA GLU A 50 12.38 -17.62 0.37
C GLU A 50 12.83 -18.53 -0.79
N ARG A 51 12.20 -18.39 -1.97
CA ARG A 51 12.51 -19.18 -3.16
C ARG A 51 13.89 -18.86 -3.74
N GLU A 52 14.24 -17.59 -3.83
CA GLU A 52 15.49 -17.14 -4.45
C GLU A 52 16.66 -17.05 -3.46
N GLY A 53 16.40 -17.27 -2.16
CA GLY A 53 17.41 -17.20 -1.11
C GLY A 53 17.94 -15.77 -0.88
N ILE A 54 17.11 -14.75 -1.12
CA ILE A 54 17.49 -13.33 -0.96
C ILE A 54 16.49 -12.58 -0.07
N GLY A 55 16.93 -11.47 0.52
CA GLY A 55 16.01 -10.50 1.10
C GLY A 55 15.36 -9.63 0.02
N VAL A 56 14.12 -9.22 0.27
CA VAL A 56 13.41 -8.24 -0.57
C VAL A 56 12.85 -7.17 0.36
N ALA A 57 13.42 -5.98 0.29
CA ALA A 57 13.04 -4.84 1.10
C ALA A 57 12.03 -3.98 0.34
N VAL A 58 10.78 -3.96 0.81
CA VAL A 58 9.69 -3.23 0.16
C VAL A 58 9.26 -2.05 1.03
N GLU A 59 9.24 -0.86 0.43
CA GLU A 59 8.69 0.34 1.04
C GLU A 59 7.36 0.70 0.37
N PHE A 60 6.28 0.70 1.16
CA PHE A 60 4.95 1.12 0.72
C PHE A 60 4.75 2.60 1.02
N ILE A 61 4.66 3.41 -0.04
CA ILE A 61 4.74 4.87 0.03
C ILE A 61 3.50 5.45 -0.68
N PRO A 62 2.84 6.49 -0.13
CA PRO A 62 1.84 7.23 -0.89
C PRO A 62 2.42 7.75 -2.21
N MET A 63 1.63 7.72 -3.28
CA MET A 63 2.15 7.91 -4.63
C MET A 63 2.85 9.26 -4.84
N GLY A 64 2.38 10.35 -4.22
CA GLY A 64 3.03 11.66 -4.30
C GLY A 64 4.47 11.64 -3.74
N PRO A 65 4.65 11.31 -2.44
CA PRO A 65 5.96 11.13 -1.84
C PRO A 65 6.86 10.11 -2.57
N LEU A 66 6.30 9.02 -3.10
CA LEU A 66 7.06 8.05 -3.90
C LEU A 66 7.68 8.72 -5.12
N MET A 67 6.86 9.43 -5.92
CA MET A 67 7.35 10.14 -7.09
C MET A 67 8.41 11.18 -6.72
N LYS A 68 8.20 11.93 -5.63
CA LYS A 68 9.19 12.89 -5.14
C LYS A 68 10.54 12.24 -4.82
N ARG A 69 10.56 11.07 -4.18
CA ARG A 69 11.82 10.35 -3.87
C ARG A 69 12.57 9.94 -5.15
N LEU A 70 11.84 9.53 -6.19
CA LEU A 70 12.45 9.24 -7.50
C LEU A 70 12.98 10.51 -8.18
N GLU A 71 12.27 11.63 -8.06
CA GLU A 71 12.73 12.95 -8.54
C GLU A 71 13.99 13.43 -7.84
N ASP A 72 14.08 13.17 -6.53
CA ASP A 72 15.22 13.50 -5.68
C ASP A 72 16.42 12.54 -5.91
N GLY A 73 16.29 11.56 -6.82
CA GLY A 73 17.36 10.68 -7.27
C GLY A 73 17.50 9.36 -6.51
N GLU A 74 16.51 8.97 -5.70
CA GLU A 74 16.52 7.65 -5.10
C GLU A 74 16.32 6.55 -6.14
N VAL A 75 17.13 5.49 -6.02
CA VAL A 75 17.23 4.40 -7.00
C VAL A 75 16.92 3.05 -6.35
N PRO A 76 15.63 2.70 -6.14
CA PRO A 76 15.27 1.32 -5.82
C PRO A 76 15.61 0.40 -7.02
N ASP A 77 15.52 -0.91 -6.84
CA ASP A 77 15.71 -1.85 -7.94
C ASP A 77 14.45 -1.99 -8.80
N VAL A 78 13.29 -1.96 -8.15
CA VAL A 78 11.97 -2.08 -8.76
C VAL A 78 11.05 -1.00 -8.23
N VAL A 79 10.19 -0.46 -9.10
CA VAL A 79 9.07 0.40 -8.72
C VAL A 79 7.75 -0.24 -9.09
N VAL A 80 6.74 -0.09 -8.22
CA VAL A 80 5.34 -0.44 -8.50
C VAL A 80 4.47 0.80 -8.39
N LEU A 81 4.03 1.31 -9.55
CA LEU A 81 3.39 2.62 -9.70
C LEU A 81 1.98 2.49 -10.27
N ALA A 82 1.11 3.45 -9.98
CA ALA A 82 -0.14 3.60 -10.72
C ALA A 82 0.17 3.91 -12.19
N GLN A 83 -0.62 3.42 -13.14
CA GLN A 83 -0.35 3.49 -14.59
C GLN A 83 0.08 4.89 -15.06
N GLY A 84 -0.66 5.95 -14.72
CA GLY A 84 -0.30 7.31 -15.14
C GLY A 84 1.04 7.82 -14.58
N ARG A 85 1.51 7.26 -13.46
CA ARG A 85 2.85 7.55 -12.91
C ARG A 85 3.93 6.65 -13.51
N MET A 86 3.57 5.45 -13.93
CA MET A 86 4.45 4.59 -14.73
C MET A 86 4.78 5.23 -16.07
N GLU A 87 3.78 5.86 -16.73
CA GLU A 87 3.97 6.64 -17.95
C GLU A 87 4.96 7.80 -17.72
N THR A 88 4.81 8.56 -16.64
CA THR A 88 5.79 9.60 -16.26
C THR A 88 7.20 9.03 -16.05
N ALA A 89 7.35 7.87 -15.42
CA ALA A 89 8.65 7.24 -15.20
C ALA A 89 9.33 6.78 -16.51
N LEU A 90 8.53 6.34 -17.50
CA LEU A 90 9.01 6.05 -18.86
C LEU A 90 9.50 7.32 -19.56
N GLU A 91 8.71 8.39 -19.53
CA GLU A 91 9.06 9.69 -20.13
C GLU A 91 10.37 10.25 -19.56
N LYS A 92 10.55 10.12 -18.25
CA LYS A 92 11.76 10.53 -17.54
C LYS A 92 12.93 9.55 -17.68
N ARG A 93 12.73 8.41 -18.37
CA ARG A 93 13.73 7.36 -18.61
C ARG A 93 14.34 6.77 -17.32
N TRP A 94 13.55 6.72 -16.25
CA TRP A 94 14.00 6.14 -14.98
C TRP A 94 13.94 4.61 -14.96
N ILE A 95 13.08 4.03 -15.80
CA ILE A 95 12.79 2.60 -15.85
C ILE A 95 13.14 1.99 -17.20
N VAL A 96 13.39 0.69 -17.21
CA VAL A 96 13.69 -0.06 -18.44
C VAL A 96 12.37 -0.42 -19.14
N PRO A 97 12.09 0.10 -20.37
CA PRO A 97 10.76 0.00 -20.97
C PRO A 97 10.23 -1.42 -21.20
N ASP A 98 11.10 -2.38 -21.56
CA ASP A 98 10.73 -3.77 -21.83
C ASP A 98 10.42 -4.59 -20.57
N THR A 99 10.60 -3.99 -19.38
CA THR A 99 10.32 -4.64 -18.10
C THR A 99 8.97 -4.26 -17.49
N VAL A 100 8.22 -3.36 -18.13
CA VAL A 100 6.92 -2.92 -17.60
C VAL A 100 5.93 -4.08 -17.62
N VAL A 101 5.37 -4.41 -16.47
CA VAL A 101 4.36 -5.47 -16.31
C VAL A 101 3.16 -4.99 -15.53
N ASP A 102 1.98 -5.49 -15.88
CA ASP A 102 0.78 -5.29 -15.09
C ASP A 102 0.84 -6.14 -13.82
N VAL A 103 0.62 -5.48 -12.68
CA VAL A 103 0.66 -6.11 -11.34
C VAL A 103 -0.76 -6.39 -10.85
N GLY A 104 -1.67 -5.45 -11.04
CA GLY A 104 -3.06 -5.65 -10.69
C GLY A 104 -3.86 -4.36 -10.69
N ARG A 105 -5.19 -4.51 -10.79
CA ARG A 105 -6.13 -3.42 -10.85
C ARG A 105 -6.90 -3.30 -9.53
N VAL A 106 -7.03 -2.07 -9.04
CA VAL A 106 -7.64 -1.80 -7.74
C VAL A 106 -8.76 -0.79 -7.88
N ALA A 107 -9.95 -1.13 -7.36
CA ALA A 107 -11.08 -0.22 -7.26
C ALA A 107 -11.10 0.53 -5.92
N MET A 108 -11.81 1.65 -5.90
CA MET A 108 -12.12 2.41 -4.69
C MET A 108 -13.46 1.95 -4.12
N GLY A 109 -13.56 1.88 -2.79
CA GLY A 109 -14.75 1.40 -2.10
C GLY A 109 -15.08 2.21 -0.85
N VAL A 110 -16.22 1.84 -0.28
CA VAL A 110 -16.79 2.43 0.92
C VAL A 110 -16.64 1.46 2.09
N ALA A 111 -16.14 1.99 3.20
CA ALA A 111 -15.94 1.31 4.47
C ALA A 111 -16.85 1.91 5.53
N VAL A 112 -17.42 1.06 6.38
CA VAL A 112 -18.11 1.47 7.61
C VAL A 112 -17.71 0.52 8.74
N HIS A 113 -18.02 0.88 9.99
CA HIS A 113 -17.78 -0.02 11.12
C HIS A 113 -18.51 -1.36 10.93
N LYS A 114 -17.90 -2.47 11.34
CA LYS A 114 -18.43 -3.83 11.12
C LYS A 114 -19.84 -4.05 11.69
N ASP A 115 -20.18 -3.34 12.76
CA ASP A 115 -21.48 -3.45 13.46
C ASP A 115 -22.49 -2.38 13.02
N ALA A 116 -22.10 -1.43 12.15
CA ALA A 116 -23.03 -0.44 11.61
C ALA A 116 -24.04 -1.11 10.66
N PRO A 117 -25.22 -0.51 10.38
CA PRO A 117 -26.05 -0.92 9.24
C PRO A 117 -25.29 -0.83 7.91
N THR A 118 -25.66 -1.62 6.90
CA THR A 118 -25.07 -1.48 5.56
C THR A 118 -25.80 -0.36 4.83
N PRO A 119 -25.15 0.78 4.53
CA PRO A 119 -25.80 1.87 3.83
C PRO A 119 -26.05 1.52 2.36
N ASP A 120 -27.03 2.17 1.75
CA ASP A 120 -27.24 2.12 0.31
C ASP A 120 -26.24 3.04 -0.41
N ILE A 121 -25.49 2.48 -1.35
CA ILE A 121 -24.56 3.19 -2.23
C ILE A 121 -24.79 2.81 -3.70
N SER A 122 -25.97 2.27 -4.03
CA SER A 122 -26.28 1.69 -5.35
C SER A 122 -26.32 2.74 -6.47
N THR A 123 -26.59 4.00 -6.14
CA THR A 123 -26.60 5.12 -7.09
C THR A 123 -25.71 6.28 -6.61
N PRO A 124 -25.29 7.19 -7.52
CA PRO A 124 -24.61 8.43 -7.15
C PRO A 124 -25.37 9.25 -6.10
N GLU A 125 -26.71 9.28 -6.16
CA GLU A 125 -27.57 9.99 -5.23
C GLU A 125 -27.56 9.33 -3.85
N ALA A 126 -27.71 8.01 -3.77
CA ALA A 126 -27.64 7.28 -2.49
C ALA A 126 -26.27 7.44 -1.82
N PHE A 127 -25.19 7.38 -2.62
CA PHE A 127 -23.84 7.63 -2.13
C PHE A 127 -23.63 9.09 -1.67
N ARG A 128 -24.18 10.06 -2.40
CA ARG A 128 -24.17 11.48 -2.00
C ARG A 128 -24.88 11.67 -0.65
N ASP A 129 -26.06 11.07 -0.49
CA ASP A 129 -26.86 11.19 0.72
C ASP A 129 -26.17 10.54 1.92
N LEU A 130 -25.54 9.37 1.75
CA LEU A 130 -24.67 8.76 2.76
C LEU A 130 -23.59 9.74 3.24
N LEU A 131 -22.85 10.35 2.31
CA LEU A 131 -21.76 11.27 2.65
C LEU A 131 -22.26 12.54 3.35
N LEU A 132 -23.43 13.06 2.96
CA LEU A 132 -24.03 14.22 3.60
C LEU A 132 -24.57 13.92 4.99
N GLN A 133 -25.13 12.73 5.21
CA GLN A 133 -25.69 12.31 6.49
C GLN A 133 -24.63 11.85 7.50
N ALA A 134 -23.53 11.26 7.04
CA ALA A 134 -22.45 10.79 7.91
C ALA A 134 -21.91 11.94 8.77
N GLY A 135 -21.72 11.72 10.07
CA GLY A 135 -21.14 12.69 10.99
C GLY A 135 -19.64 12.92 10.77
N SER A 136 -18.95 11.97 10.14
CA SER A 136 -17.52 12.04 9.85
C SER A 136 -17.13 11.14 8.67
N VAL A 137 -16.14 11.58 7.89
CA VAL A 137 -15.62 10.85 6.72
C VAL A 137 -14.10 10.80 6.78
N VAL A 138 -13.48 9.65 6.53
CA VAL A 138 -12.02 9.52 6.41
C VAL A 138 -11.62 9.12 4.99
N TYR A 139 -10.64 9.80 4.44
CA TYR A 139 -10.00 9.43 3.18
C TYR A 139 -8.56 9.96 3.14
N ILE A 140 -7.74 9.47 2.21
CA ILE A 140 -6.33 9.89 2.14
C ILE A 140 -6.22 11.33 1.63
N ASP A 141 -5.29 12.11 2.18
CA ASP A 141 -5.03 13.48 1.75
C ASP A 141 -4.79 13.54 0.21
N PRO A 142 -5.59 14.34 -0.54
CA PRO A 142 -5.43 14.52 -1.98
C PRO A 142 -4.05 15.02 -2.42
N SER A 143 -3.32 15.75 -1.58
CA SER A 143 -1.98 16.24 -1.91
C SER A 143 -0.99 15.10 -2.11
N ILE A 144 -1.17 13.96 -1.43
CA ILE A 144 -0.24 12.83 -1.45
C ILE A 144 -0.81 11.56 -2.09
N GLY A 145 -2.12 11.31 -1.99
CA GLY A 145 -2.75 10.03 -2.33
C GLY A 145 -3.47 10.02 -3.69
N THR A 146 -3.42 8.88 -4.41
CA THR A 146 -4.14 8.69 -5.67
C THR A 146 -5.65 8.57 -5.48
N SER A 147 -6.10 7.76 -4.51
CA SER A 147 -7.52 7.63 -4.17
C SER A 147 -8.09 8.95 -3.64
N GLY A 148 -7.33 9.68 -2.82
CA GLY A 148 -7.72 10.99 -2.28
C GLY A 148 -7.96 12.03 -3.37
N ARG A 149 -7.06 12.15 -4.36
CA ARG A 149 -7.27 13.02 -5.52
C ARG A 149 -8.51 12.67 -6.32
N HIS A 150 -8.78 11.37 -6.49
CA HIS A 150 -9.98 10.93 -7.20
C HIS A 150 -11.24 11.26 -6.40
N PHE A 151 -11.25 10.97 -5.09
CA PHE A 151 -12.40 11.22 -4.24
C PHE A 151 -12.70 12.71 -4.10
N ALA A 152 -11.70 13.58 -3.99
CA ALA A 152 -11.91 15.03 -4.02
C ALA A 152 -12.66 15.49 -5.28
N LYS A 153 -12.31 14.96 -6.45
CA LYS A 153 -13.04 15.24 -7.71
C LYS A 153 -14.45 14.66 -7.73
N VAL A 154 -14.67 13.52 -7.06
CA VAL A 154 -16.01 12.96 -6.88
C VAL A 154 -16.86 13.90 -6.02
N LEU A 155 -16.33 14.44 -4.93
CA LEU A 155 -17.02 15.41 -4.09
C LEU A 155 -17.36 16.70 -4.84
N GLU A 156 -16.43 17.23 -5.64
CA GLU A 156 -16.67 18.37 -6.53
C GLU A 156 -17.80 18.08 -7.51
N ARG A 157 -17.77 16.91 -8.17
CA ARG A 157 -18.80 16.50 -9.14
C ARG A 157 -20.18 16.34 -8.51
N LEU A 158 -20.24 15.88 -7.27
CA LEU A 158 -21.49 15.73 -6.51
C LEU A 158 -21.97 17.05 -5.88
N GLY A 159 -21.15 18.12 -5.94
CA GLY A 159 -21.47 19.42 -5.36
C GLY A 159 -21.57 19.40 -3.83
N ILE A 160 -20.79 18.54 -3.15
CA ILE A 160 -20.82 18.36 -1.69
C ILE A 160 -19.43 18.48 -1.04
N ALA A 161 -18.47 19.06 -1.76
CA ALA A 161 -17.08 19.12 -1.32
C ALA A 161 -16.93 19.91 -0.02
N GLU A 162 -17.60 21.05 0.12
CA GLU A 162 -17.50 21.87 1.33
C GLU A 162 -18.07 21.12 2.54
N GLU A 163 -19.26 20.57 2.41
CA GLU A 163 -20.00 19.89 3.49
C GLU A 163 -19.29 18.62 3.96
N VAL A 164 -18.71 17.85 3.03
CA VAL A 164 -17.94 16.65 3.40
C VAL A 164 -16.58 17.01 3.98
N ASN A 165 -15.88 18.00 3.42
CA ASN A 165 -14.56 18.39 3.91
C ASN A 165 -14.62 19.03 5.30
N ALA A 166 -15.71 19.71 5.65
CA ALA A 166 -15.93 20.27 6.99
C ALA A 166 -15.93 19.21 8.11
N LYS A 167 -16.16 17.94 7.78
CA LYS A 167 -16.20 16.79 8.68
C LYS A 167 -15.24 15.66 8.28
N ALA A 168 -14.29 15.98 7.40
CA ALA A 168 -13.33 15.01 6.89
C ALA A 168 -12.09 14.89 7.80
N VAL A 169 -11.65 13.66 8.01
CA VAL A 169 -10.34 13.32 8.57
C VAL A 169 -9.44 12.91 7.42
N LEU A 170 -8.35 13.64 7.19
CA LEU A 170 -7.40 13.32 6.12
C LEU A 170 -6.29 12.40 6.64
N GLY A 171 -6.20 11.19 6.08
CA GLY A 171 -5.12 10.25 6.36
C GLY A 171 -3.86 10.57 5.57
N THR A 172 -2.69 10.34 6.16
CA THR A 172 -1.37 10.64 5.54
C THR A 172 -0.57 9.39 5.13
N GLY A 173 -1.06 8.20 5.46
CA GLY A 173 -0.40 6.93 5.16
C GLY A 173 -0.96 5.78 6.01
N GLY A 174 -0.36 4.60 5.90
CA GLY A 174 -0.84 3.40 6.58
C GLY A 174 -2.25 2.98 6.13
N TYR A 175 -2.97 2.25 6.99
CA TYR A 175 -4.36 1.91 6.74
C TYR A 175 -5.27 3.10 7.08
N VAL A 176 -5.54 3.92 6.07
CA VAL A 176 -6.29 5.19 6.19
C VAL A 176 -7.66 5.02 6.85
N VAL A 177 -8.35 3.90 6.60
CA VAL A 177 -9.70 3.65 7.14
C VAL A 177 -9.69 3.01 8.54
N ALA A 178 -8.53 2.82 9.17
CA ALA A 178 -8.44 2.27 10.53
C ALA A 178 -9.29 3.01 11.59
N PRO A 179 -9.45 4.36 11.55
CA PRO A 179 -10.37 5.06 12.46
C PRO A 179 -11.82 4.57 12.38
N VAL A 180 -12.26 4.08 11.21
CA VAL A 180 -13.60 3.50 11.04
C VAL A 180 -13.74 2.21 11.86
N GLY A 181 -12.72 1.36 11.82
CA GLY A 181 -12.71 0.11 12.59
C GLY A 181 -12.66 0.32 14.09
N ARG A 182 -12.13 1.46 14.55
CA ARG A 182 -12.13 1.88 15.95
C ARG A 182 -13.42 2.61 16.38
N GLY A 183 -14.34 2.88 15.46
CA GLY A 183 -15.56 3.63 15.72
C GLY A 183 -15.35 5.14 15.90
N GLU A 184 -14.18 5.66 15.53
CA GLU A 184 -13.84 7.09 15.61
C GLU A 184 -14.39 7.89 14.42
N VAL A 185 -14.59 7.22 13.28
CA VAL A 185 -15.11 7.81 12.05
C VAL A 185 -16.21 6.91 11.47
N GLU A 186 -17.27 7.49 10.93
CA GLU A 186 -18.44 6.72 10.46
C GLU A 186 -18.21 6.08 9.08
N VAL A 187 -17.66 6.84 8.13
CA VAL A 187 -17.48 6.40 6.74
C VAL A 187 -16.02 6.55 6.31
N GLY A 188 -15.46 5.51 5.73
CA GLY A 188 -14.13 5.52 5.11
C GLY A 188 -14.21 5.36 3.61
N ILE A 189 -13.44 6.15 2.86
CA ILE A 189 -13.32 6.03 1.41
C ILE A 189 -11.86 5.78 1.07
N HIS A 190 -11.58 4.60 0.50
CA HIS A 190 -10.22 4.25 0.11
C HIS A 190 -10.19 3.13 -0.92
N GLN A 191 -8.99 2.71 -1.31
CA GLN A 191 -8.81 1.54 -2.18
C GLN A 191 -9.25 0.26 -1.47
N ILE A 192 -9.98 -0.60 -2.18
CA ILE A 192 -10.57 -1.84 -1.60
C ILE A 192 -9.50 -2.73 -0.98
N THR A 193 -8.34 -2.87 -1.62
CA THR A 193 -7.20 -3.65 -1.13
C THR A 193 -6.61 -3.12 0.17
N GLU A 194 -6.87 -1.86 0.52
CA GLU A 194 -6.46 -1.21 1.77
C GLU A 194 -7.61 -1.10 2.78
N ILE A 195 -8.85 -1.43 2.39
CA ILE A 195 -10.01 -1.55 3.28
C ILE A 195 -10.10 -2.97 3.86
N LEU A 196 -10.01 -3.99 2.99
CA LEU A 196 -10.18 -5.39 3.36
C LEU A 196 -9.32 -5.89 4.54
N PRO A 197 -8.03 -5.48 4.69
CA PRO A 197 -7.21 -5.96 5.80
C PRO A 197 -7.46 -5.21 7.12
N VAL A 198 -8.38 -4.24 7.18
CA VAL A 198 -8.58 -3.39 8.36
C VAL A 198 -9.57 -4.05 9.32
N GLU A 199 -9.10 -4.35 10.53
CA GLU A 199 -9.93 -4.88 11.60
C GLU A 199 -11.04 -3.90 12.01
N GLY A 200 -12.21 -4.43 12.36
CA GLY A 200 -13.35 -3.61 12.78
C GLY A 200 -14.12 -2.94 11.64
N VAL A 201 -13.67 -3.06 10.39
CA VAL A 201 -14.32 -2.49 9.21
C VAL A 201 -15.09 -3.56 8.45
N LYS A 202 -16.25 -3.19 7.90
CA LYS A 202 -16.87 -3.91 6.79
C LYS A 202 -16.84 -3.06 5.52
N MET A 203 -16.53 -3.71 4.39
CA MET A 203 -16.65 -3.09 3.08
C MET A 203 -18.11 -3.14 2.63
N VAL A 204 -18.66 -1.99 2.27
CA VAL A 204 -20.04 -1.88 1.74
C VAL A 204 -20.06 -2.29 0.26
N GLY A 205 -19.08 -1.81 -0.50
CA GLY A 205 -18.97 -2.06 -1.94
C GLY A 205 -18.07 -1.03 -2.63
N PRO A 206 -17.86 -1.17 -3.95
CA PRO A 206 -17.20 -0.15 -4.76
C PRO A 206 -18.06 1.13 -4.83
N LEU A 207 -17.42 2.27 -5.14
CA LEU A 207 -18.19 3.48 -5.46
C LEU A 207 -19.12 3.23 -6.66
N PRO A 208 -20.37 3.76 -6.65
CA PRO A 208 -21.31 3.53 -7.74
C PRO A 208 -20.80 4.13 -9.05
N PRO A 209 -21.09 3.52 -10.20
CA PRO A 209 -20.90 4.15 -11.49
C PRO A 209 -21.70 5.48 -11.58
N PRO A 210 -21.17 6.53 -12.20
CA PRO A 210 -19.85 6.66 -12.85
C PRO A 210 -18.77 7.27 -11.92
N LEU A 211 -18.92 7.15 -10.60
CA LEU A 211 -18.03 7.78 -9.60
C LEU A 211 -16.81 6.92 -9.25
N GLY A 212 -16.92 5.60 -9.44
CA GLY A 212 -15.82 4.66 -9.24
C GLY A 212 -14.62 4.92 -10.15
N ARG A 213 -13.44 4.47 -9.71
CA ARG A 213 -12.24 4.42 -10.54
C ARG A 213 -11.45 3.18 -10.22
N GLU A 214 -11.15 2.44 -11.28
CA GLU A 214 -10.16 1.38 -11.25
C GLU A 214 -8.79 1.95 -11.61
N THR A 215 -7.79 1.61 -10.82
CA THR A 215 -6.41 2.02 -11.04
C THR A 215 -5.57 0.79 -11.30
N LEU A 216 -5.02 0.70 -12.51
CA LEU A 216 -4.01 -0.30 -12.84
C LEU A 216 -2.68 0.09 -12.20
N TYR A 217 -2.07 -0.85 -11.48
CA TYR A 217 -0.70 -0.74 -10.98
C TYR A 217 0.22 -1.59 -11.83
N ARG A 218 1.40 -1.04 -12.12
CA ARG A 218 2.44 -1.64 -12.96
C ARG A 218 3.76 -1.71 -12.21
N GLY A 219 4.52 -2.76 -12.45
CA GLY A 219 5.89 -2.94 -11.98
C GLY A 219 6.90 -2.67 -13.10
N ALA A 220 8.06 -2.11 -12.77
CA ALA A 220 9.16 -1.93 -13.72
C ALA A 220 10.53 -1.92 -13.02
N VAL A 221 11.57 -2.31 -13.74
CA VAL A 221 12.96 -2.27 -13.26
C VAL A 221 13.52 -0.87 -13.48
N MET A 222 14.23 -0.34 -12.47
CA MET A 222 14.94 0.94 -12.61
C MET A 222 16.17 0.78 -13.51
N VAL A 223 16.43 1.74 -14.40
CA VAL A 223 17.62 1.75 -15.27
C VAL A 223 18.90 1.71 -14.45
N ALA A 224 18.93 2.43 -13.34
CA ALA A 224 20.08 2.53 -12.45
C ALA A 224 20.29 1.31 -11.53
N SER A 225 19.39 0.32 -11.54
CA SER A 225 19.52 -0.87 -10.70
C SER A 225 20.72 -1.72 -11.15
N ALA A 226 21.55 -2.12 -10.19
CA ALA A 226 22.60 -3.13 -10.41
C ALA A 226 22.04 -4.57 -10.42
N ARG A 227 20.77 -4.76 -10.05
CA ARG A 227 20.11 -6.07 -9.87
C ARG A 227 19.16 -6.42 -11.03
N GLN A 228 19.49 -5.97 -12.25
CA GLN A 228 18.63 -6.08 -13.44
C GLN A 228 18.00 -7.47 -13.66
N GLU A 229 18.77 -8.53 -13.49
CA GLU A 229 18.30 -9.91 -13.69
C GLU A 229 17.35 -10.36 -12.58
N MET A 230 17.71 -10.13 -11.32
CA MET A 230 16.87 -10.45 -10.17
C MET A 230 15.56 -9.66 -10.18
N SER A 231 15.61 -8.37 -10.53
CA SER A 231 14.43 -7.52 -10.70
C SER A 231 13.48 -8.05 -11.79
N ARG A 232 14.02 -8.55 -12.92
CA ARG A 232 13.20 -9.18 -13.96
C ARG A 232 12.56 -10.48 -13.49
N ARG A 233 13.30 -11.32 -12.75
CA ARG A 233 12.73 -12.54 -12.15
C ARG A 233 11.61 -12.22 -11.17
N PHE A 234 11.79 -11.18 -10.35
CA PHE A 234 10.76 -10.71 -9.44
C PHE A 234 9.49 -10.26 -10.18
N LEU A 235 9.63 -9.40 -11.20
CA LEU A 235 8.49 -8.96 -12.01
C LEU A 235 7.81 -10.10 -12.77
N ALA A 236 8.56 -11.08 -13.27
CA ALA A 236 8.02 -12.28 -13.88
C ALA A 236 7.25 -13.14 -12.86
N TYR A 237 7.77 -13.27 -11.65
CA TYR A 237 7.09 -13.97 -10.55
C TYR A 237 5.77 -13.30 -10.16
N LEU A 238 5.71 -11.96 -10.12
CA LEU A 238 4.46 -11.23 -9.85
C LEU A 238 3.35 -11.52 -10.87
N ARG A 239 3.71 -11.95 -12.09
CA ARG A 239 2.76 -12.35 -13.14
C ARG A 239 2.35 -13.81 -13.11
N SER A 240 2.94 -14.61 -12.22
CA SER A 240 2.63 -16.04 -12.13
C SER A 240 1.16 -16.26 -11.75
N VAL A 241 0.60 -17.40 -12.16
CA VAL A 241 -0.80 -17.77 -11.86
C VAL A 241 -1.04 -17.79 -10.34
N GLU A 242 -0.07 -18.31 -9.58
CA GLU A 242 -0.11 -18.33 -8.11
C GLU A 242 -0.23 -16.93 -7.53
N VAL A 243 0.65 -16.00 -7.93
CA VAL A 243 0.62 -14.63 -7.41
C VAL A 243 -0.64 -13.89 -7.87
N ARG A 244 -1.09 -14.08 -9.12
CA ARG A 244 -2.37 -13.48 -9.57
C ARG A 244 -3.55 -13.97 -8.72
N ALA A 245 -3.60 -15.26 -8.39
CA ALA A 245 -4.63 -15.81 -7.51
C ALA A 245 -4.55 -15.22 -6.08
N MET A 246 -3.33 -15.04 -5.55
CA MET A 246 -3.13 -14.37 -4.26
C MET A 246 -3.65 -12.92 -4.30
N PHE A 247 -3.33 -12.17 -5.35
CA PHE A 247 -3.81 -10.79 -5.51
C PHE A 247 -5.33 -10.75 -5.60
N LYS A 248 -5.96 -11.65 -6.36
CA LYS A 248 -7.43 -11.76 -6.41
C LYS A 248 -8.04 -11.97 -5.02
N ALA A 249 -7.48 -12.87 -4.22
CA ALA A 249 -7.93 -13.13 -2.86
C ALA A 249 -7.80 -11.91 -1.92
N ARG A 250 -7.00 -10.91 -2.31
CA ARG A 250 -6.79 -9.65 -1.57
C ARG A 250 -7.58 -8.46 -2.12
N GLY A 251 -8.51 -8.69 -3.06
CA GLY A 251 -9.43 -7.67 -3.58
C GLY A 251 -8.96 -6.95 -4.84
N PHE A 252 -7.98 -7.49 -5.56
CA PHE A 252 -7.62 -7.01 -6.89
C PHE A 252 -8.59 -7.55 -7.96
N ILE A 253 -8.82 -6.74 -8.98
CA ILE A 253 -9.66 -7.09 -10.13
C ILE A 253 -8.81 -7.87 -11.14
N GLU A 254 -9.32 -9.00 -11.62
CA GLU A 254 -8.72 -9.76 -12.71
C GLU A 254 -9.02 -9.12 -14.07
N GLU A 255 -8.04 -9.22 -14.97
CA GLU A 255 -8.23 -9.17 -16.43
C GLU A 255 -8.35 -10.59 -16.96
#